data_AF-A0A3D1SHZ7-F1
#
_entry.id   AF-A0A3D1SHZ7-F1
#
_cell.length_a   1.000
_cell.length_b   1.000
_cell.length_c   1.000
_cell.angle_alpha   90.00
_cell.angle_beta   90.00
_cell.angle_gamma   90.00
#
_symmetry.space_group_name_H-M   'P 1'
#
loop_
_entity.id
_entity.type
_entity.pdbx_description
1 polymer ?
#
loop_
_entity_poly.entity_id
_entity_poly.type
_entity_poly.pdbx_seq_one_letter_code
_entity_poly.pdbx_strand_id
1 'polypeptide(L)'
;MGLAAAEISGFDSSKATAENEKQTITVTYKEKTATFEITIKEVAAPAVTSIILTPPTKTSYKYGENLVLTGGKLTVQYDNGKLEEIALMDKRVTVSGYDKNKSGEQQVTFTFGGQKATYVFTVAAKPSSGGSSSGGSRPSGGSSGGSSYTVTDEPTVDGKEKSWTDVAKDIEKLPAGKEMTIELNGDKKIPADVIKAIAKANAKVNVKVDDVFSWTIDGSEINEKDAKAIDLTVAKVSVSGTSALRGALGTSFKLNGTNAESELNIKFKSTHAGKFANVFKKVDGKLVFVDNVKIDKDGNAVGLDISEKGEYVVMLGEFSDRAGDMNNDGILNAKDALAVLKDSAKLEKGANPLVSDLNGDGYRNAKDALIILKMAAGLL
;
A
#
# COMPACT_ATOMS: atom_id res chain seq x y z
N MET A 1 3.96 -22.29 -45.39
CA MET A 1 2.94 -23.26 -44.94
C MET A 1 2.43 -22.80 -43.60
N GLY A 2 1.17 -22.38 -43.51
CA GLY A 2 0.58 -21.91 -42.26
C GLY A 2 0.47 -23.05 -41.24
N LEU A 3 0.89 -22.80 -40.01
CA LEU A 3 0.62 -23.71 -38.90
C LEU A 3 -0.90 -23.65 -38.67
N ALA A 4 -1.60 -24.78 -38.86
CA ALA A 4 -3.00 -24.89 -38.46
C ALA A 4 -3.10 -24.55 -36.97
N ALA A 5 -3.86 -23.52 -36.61
CA ALA A 5 -4.11 -23.18 -35.21
C ALA A 5 -4.92 -24.30 -34.56
N ALA A 6 -4.71 -24.56 -33.27
CA ALA A 6 -5.60 -25.44 -32.54
C ALA A 6 -6.95 -24.72 -32.36
N GLU A 7 -8.04 -25.35 -32.75
CA GLU A 7 -9.39 -24.84 -32.51
C GLU A 7 -9.83 -25.28 -31.12
N ILE A 8 -10.31 -24.34 -30.31
CA ILE A 8 -10.85 -24.61 -28.97
C ILE A 8 -12.34 -24.30 -28.98
N SER A 9 -13.16 -25.26 -28.59
CA SER A 9 -14.62 -25.12 -28.52
C SER A 9 -15.18 -25.71 -27.23
N GLY A 10 -16.42 -25.35 -26.89
CA GLY A 10 -17.10 -25.85 -25.69
C GLY A 10 -16.87 -25.04 -24.41
N PHE A 11 -16.07 -23.96 -24.45
CA PHE A 11 -15.92 -23.01 -23.35
C PHE A 11 -16.94 -21.88 -23.44
N ASP A 12 -17.73 -21.69 -22.39
CA ASP A 12 -18.64 -20.56 -22.22
C ASP A 12 -18.48 -19.97 -20.80
N SER A 13 -17.66 -18.92 -20.70
CA SER A 13 -17.42 -18.19 -19.44
C SER A 13 -18.65 -17.48 -18.87
N SER A 14 -19.75 -17.36 -19.62
CA SER A 14 -20.99 -16.74 -19.14
C SER A 14 -21.92 -17.71 -18.43
N LYS A 15 -21.62 -19.02 -18.49
CA LYS A 15 -22.42 -20.07 -17.86
C LYS A 15 -21.66 -20.67 -16.68
N ALA A 16 -21.97 -20.19 -15.47
CA ALA A 16 -21.61 -20.94 -14.28
C ALA A 16 -22.23 -22.34 -14.35
N THR A 17 -21.45 -23.35 -13.99
CA THR A 17 -21.88 -24.74 -13.90
C THR A 17 -22.08 -25.10 -12.44
N ALA A 18 -23.19 -25.77 -12.10
CA ALA A 18 -23.36 -26.36 -10.78
C ALA A 18 -22.20 -27.31 -10.44
N GLU A 19 -21.97 -27.64 -9.16
CA GLU A 19 -20.84 -28.48 -8.70
C GLU A 19 -20.78 -29.87 -9.36
N ASN A 20 -21.91 -30.33 -9.92
CA ASN A 20 -22.04 -31.60 -10.65
C ASN A 20 -22.16 -31.43 -12.18
N GLU A 21 -22.07 -30.22 -12.69
CA GLU A 21 -22.08 -29.92 -14.13
C GLU A 21 -20.69 -29.48 -14.58
N LYS A 22 -20.25 -29.97 -15.73
CA LYS A 22 -18.94 -29.69 -16.27
C LYS A 22 -19.07 -29.22 -17.71
N GLN A 23 -18.26 -28.25 -18.12
CA GLN A 23 -18.10 -27.90 -19.52
C GLN A 23 -17.01 -28.79 -20.13
N THR A 24 -17.33 -29.48 -21.22
CA THR A 24 -16.35 -30.25 -21.99
C THR A 24 -15.67 -29.32 -22.98
N ILE A 25 -14.37 -29.09 -22.79
CA ILE A 25 -13.55 -28.31 -23.70
C ILE A 25 -12.95 -29.25 -24.72
N THR A 26 -13.12 -28.94 -26.01
CA THR A 26 -12.54 -29.71 -27.12
C THR A 26 -11.43 -28.90 -27.75
N VAL A 27 -10.25 -29.50 -27.85
CA VAL A 27 -9.08 -28.93 -28.55
C VAL A 27 -8.82 -29.77 -29.79
N THR A 28 -8.89 -29.15 -30.97
CA THR A 28 -8.66 -29.82 -32.26
C THR A 28 -7.40 -29.28 -32.92
N TYR A 29 -6.45 -30.14 -33.25
CA TYR A 29 -5.23 -29.78 -34.00
C TYR A 29 -4.92 -30.81 -35.08
N LYS A 30 -4.92 -30.38 -36.35
CA LYS A 30 -4.61 -31.23 -37.52
C LYS A 30 -5.29 -32.61 -37.43
N GLU A 31 -6.62 -32.58 -37.29
CA GLU A 31 -7.54 -33.74 -37.20
C GLU A 31 -7.48 -34.55 -35.89
N LYS A 32 -6.60 -34.20 -34.94
CA LYS A 32 -6.56 -34.83 -33.61
C LYS A 32 -7.36 -34.01 -32.62
N THR A 33 -8.17 -34.67 -31.81
CA THR A 33 -8.94 -34.04 -30.75
C THR A 33 -8.47 -34.51 -29.38
N ALA A 34 -8.47 -33.59 -28.42
CA ALA A 34 -8.34 -33.88 -27.00
C ALA A 34 -9.46 -33.17 -26.26
N THR A 35 -10.05 -33.84 -25.28
CA THR A 35 -11.10 -33.26 -24.44
C THR A 35 -10.67 -33.26 -22.99
N PHE A 36 -11.10 -32.23 -22.27
CA PHE A 36 -11.00 -32.17 -20.82
C PHE A 36 -12.22 -31.45 -20.25
N GLU A 37 -12.56 -31.79 -19.02
CA GLU A 37 -13.71 -31.22 -18.34
C GLU A 37 -13.27 -30.13 -17.36
N ILE A 38 -14.02 -29.03 -17.32
CA ILE A 38 -13.83 -27.95 -16.34
C ILE A 38 -15.14 -27.65 -15.62
N THR A 39 -15.04 -27.09 -14.43
CA THR A 39 -16.18 -26.55 -13.68
C THR A 39 -16.01 -25.03 -13.55
N ILE A 40 -17.02 -24.26 -13.94
CA ILE A 40 -17.06 -22.80 -13.81
C ILE A 40 -17.92 -22.47 -12.59
N LYS A 41 -17.32 -21.99 -11.51
CA LYS A 41 -18.08 -21.59 -10.31
C LYS A 41 -18.63 -20.18 -10.49
N GLU A 42 -19.92 -19.99 -10.17
CA GLU A 42 -20.49 -18.64 -10.05
C GLU A 42 -19.78 -17.91 -8.91
N VAL A 43 -19.22 -16.74 -9.19
CA VAL A 43 -18.66 -15.88 -8.15
C VAL A 43 -19.80 -15.01 -7.65
N ALA A 44 -20.32 -15.30 -6.46
CA ALA A 44 -21.29 -14.44 -5.80
C ALA A 44 -20.74 -13.00 -5.72
N ALA A 45 -21.60 -12.01 -5.93
CA ALA A 45 -21.21 -10.62 -5.71
C ALA A 45 -20.75 -10.48 -4.25
N PRO A 46 -19.55 -9.94 -4.00
CA PRO A 46 -19.00 -9.96 -2.67
C PRO A 46 -19.89 -9.17 -1.70
N ALA A 47 -20.21 -9.77 -0.57
CA ALA A 47 -21.00 -9.11 0.47
C ALA A 47 -20.12 -8.14 1.27
N VAL A 48 -20.68 -7.00 1.68
CA VAL A 48 -19.99 -6.06 2.57
C VAL A 48 -19.95 -6.65 3.98
N THR A 49 -18.75 -6.87 4.50
CA THR A 49 -18.53 -7.40 5.85
C THR A 49 -18.33 -6.27 6.86
N SER A 50 -17.61 -5.21 6.50
CA SER A 50 -17.38 -4.06 7.37
C SER A 50 -17.18 -2.76 6.59
N ILE A 51 -17.39 -1.63 7.27
CA ILE A 51 -17.02 -0.31 6.75
C ILE A 51 -16.23 0.46 7.81
N ILE A 52 -15.16 1.13 7.38
CA ILE A 52 -14.34 1.98 8.23
C ILE A 52 -14.43 3.42 7.69
N LEU A 53 -14.81 4.36 8.56
CA LEU A 53 -14.95 5.76 8.20
C LEU A 53 -13.63 6.51 8.42
N THR A 54 -13.11 7.11 7.35
CA THR A 54 -12.16 8.22 7.41
C THR A 54 -12.96 9.52 7.38
N PRO A 55 -12.92 10.36 8.44
CA PRO A 55 -13.74 11.56 8.51
C PRO A 55 -13.34 12.61 7.46
N PRO A 56 -14.24 13.53 7.10
CA PRO A 56 -13.92 14.67 6.23
C PRO A 56 -12.84 15.57 6.84
N THR A 57 -12.18 16.38 6.00
CA THR A 57 -11.16 17.34 6.47
C THR A 57 -11.75 18.43 7.36
N LYS A 58 -13.03 18.75 7.19
CA LYS A 58 -13.75 19.72 8.00
C LYS A 58 -14.71 19.01 8.93
N THR A 59 -14.49 19.16 10.23
CA THR A 59 -15.27 18.48 11.28
C THR A 59 -15.99 19.45 12.23
N SER A 60 -15.75 20.75 12.08
CA SER A 60 -16.38 21.84 12.84
C SER A 60 -17.04 22.85 11.91
N TYR A 61 -18.27 23.25 12.24
CA TYR A 61 -19.12 24.09 11.42
C TYR A 61 -19.66 25.30 12.18
N LYS A 62 -19.94 26.39 11.47
CA LYS A 62 -20.69 27.51 12.03
C LYS A 62 -22.19 27.17 12.07
N TYR A 63 -22.94 27.80 12.98
CA TYR A 63 -24.40 27.68 12.97
C TYR A 63 -24.98 28.07 11.60
N GLY A 64 -25.82 27.21 11.03
CA GLY A 64 -26.43 27.39 9.70
C GLY A 64 -25.55 26.92 8.53
N GLU A 65 -24.35 26.43 8.77
CA GLU A 65 -23.43 25.96 7.70
C GLU A 65 -23.79 24.54 7.22
N ASN A 66 -23.76 24.31 5.91
CA ASN A 66 -24.03 22.99 5.32
C ASN A 66 -22.86 22.03 5.58
N LEU A 67 -23.18 20.73 5.75
CA LEU A 67 -22.18 19.67 5.90
C LEU A 67 -21.32 19.55 4.63
N VAL A 68 -20.00 19.49 4.80
CA VAL A 68 -19.03 19.31 3.72
C VAL A 68 -18.25 18.04 3.97
N LEU A 69 -18.44 17.04 3.11
CA LEU A 69 -17.87 15.70 3.27
C LEU A 69 -16.57 15.49 2.50
N THR A 70 -16.04 16.54 1.89
CA THR A 70 -14.80 16.50 1.09
C THR A 70 -13.63 15.94 1.89
N GLY A 71 -12.87 15.04 1.27
CA GLY A 71 -11.73 14.35 1.88
C GLY A 71 -12.11 13.18 2.80
N GLY A 72 -13.39 12.98 3.10
CA GLY A 72 -13.86 11.80 3.83
C GLY A 72 -14.13 10.63 2.91
N LYS A 73 -13.88 9.41 3.40
CA LYS A 73 -14.10 8.15 2.67
C LYS A 73 -14.57 7.02 3.60
N LEU A 74 -15.28 6.04 3.04
CA LEU A 74 -15.46 4.73 3.63
C LEU A 74 -14.47 3.76 2.98
N THR A 75 -13.73 3.03 3.81
CA THR A 75 -13.06 1.80 3.37
C THR A 75 -14.02 0.65 3.60
N VAL A 76 -14.51 0.07 2.52
CA VAL A 76 -15.46 -1.05 2.52
C VAL A 76 -14.68 -2.35 2.41
N GLN A 77 -14.88 -3.24 3.38
CA GLN A 77 -14.37 -4.59 3.32
C GLN A 77 -15.45 -5.53 2.81
N TYR A 78 -15.04 -6.39 1.89
CA TYR A 78 -15.86 -7.44 1.34
C TYR A 78 -15.49 -8.81 1.92
N ASP A 79 -16.41 -9.76 1.86
CA ASP A 79 -16.23 -11.16 2.30
C ASP A 79 -15.11 -11.89 1.55
N ASN A 80 -14.86 -11.53 0.31
CA ASN A 80 -13.76 -12.04 -0.51
C ASN A 80 -12.40 -11.39 -0.21
N GLY A 81 -12.30 -10.56 0.84
CA GLY A 81 -11.07 -9.87 1.26
C GLY A 81 -10.75 -8.61 0.45
N LYS A 82 -11.52 -8.28 -0.59
CA LYS A 82 -11.35 -7.03 -1.33
C LYS A 82 -11.64 -5.84 -0.42
N LEU A 83 -10.82 -4.79 -0.55
CA LEU A 83 -11.10 -3.47 0.01
C LEU A 83 -11.46 -2.49 -1.12
N GLU A 84 -12.45 -1.64 -0.89
CA GLU A 84 -12.84 -0.55 -1.80
C GLU A 84 -12.94 0.77 -1.04
N GLU A 85 -12.30 1.82 -1.55
CA GLU A 85 -12.48 3.17 -1.02
C GLU A 85 -13.61 3.89 -1.74
N ILE A 86 -14.58 4.38 -0.95
CA ILE A 86 -15.76 5.07 -1.44
C ILE A 86 -15.82 6.44 -0.80
N ALA A 87 -15.75 7.50 -1.60
CA ALA A 87 -15.89 8.86 -1.09
C ALA A 87 -17.25 9.04 -0.39
N LEU A 88 -17.31 9.81 0.70
CA LEU A 88 -18.58 10.03 1.42
C LEU A 88 -19.63 10.80 0.60
N MET A 89 -19.21 11.43 -0.50
CA MET A 89 -20.09 12.08 -1.47
C MET A 89 -20.61 11.13 -2.56
N ASP A 90 -20.15 9.87 -2.58
CA ASP A 90 -20.65 8.85 -3.50
C ASP A 90 -22.14 8.58 -3.20
N LYS A 91 -22.96 8.54 -4.25
CA LYS A 91 -24.40 8.29 -4.17
C LYS A 91 -24.79 6.97 -3.49
N ARG A 92 -23.85 6.03 -3.38
CA ARG A 92 -24.04 4.75 -2.68
C ARG A 92 -23.96 4.89 -1.15
N VAL A 93 -23.43 5.99 -0.64
CA VAL A 93 -23.31 6.27 0.80
C VAL A 93 -24.53 7.06 1.26
N THR A 94 -25.25 6.52 2.24
CA THR A 94 -26.36 7.25 2.90
C THR A 94 -25.83 7.97 4.13
N VAL A 95 -26.09 9.27 4.24
CA VAL A 95 -25.63 10.12 5.36
C VAL A 95 -26.83 10.70 6.10
N SER A 96 -26.86 10.58 7.43
CA SER A 96 -27.95 11.09 8.26
C SER A 96 -27.46 11.59 9.62
N GLY A 97 -28.26 12.42 10.31
CA GLY A 97 -27.97 12.89 11.68
C GLY A 97 -27.32 14.27 11.80
N TYR A 98 -27.02 14.95 10.69
CA TYR A 98 -26.55 16.34 10.70
C TYR A 98 -27.71 17.33 10.56
N ASP A 99 -27.78 18.33 11.45
CA ASP A 99 -28.71 19.46 11.41
C ASP A 99 -27.96 20.78 11.59
N LYS A 100 -27.83 21.55 10.51
CA LYS A 100 -27.14 22.86 10.54
C LYS A 100 -27.75 23.89 11.50
N ASN A 101 -29.00 23.71 11.91
CA ASN A 101 -29.72 24.63 12.79
C ASN A 101 -29.71 24.20 14.27
N LYS A 102 -28.96 23.15 14.61
CA LYS A 102 -28.80 22.67 15.98
C LYS A 102 -27.34 22.85 16.41
N SER A 103 -27.06 23.69 17.40
CA SER A 103 -25.69 23.83 17.94
C SER A 103 -25.29 22.65 18.82
N GLY A 104 -23.99 22.43 18.96
CA GLY A 104 -23.40 21.38 19.79
C GLY A 104 -22.86 20.21 18.98
N GLU A 105 -22.52 19.13 19.69
CA GLU A 105 -22.06 17.88 19.10
C GLU A 105 -23.21 17.13 18.43
N GLN A 106 -22.97 16.62 17.23
CA GLN A 106 -23.94 15.87 16.44
C GLN A 106 -23.35 14.59 15.90
N GLN A 107 -23.97 13.46 16.26
CA GLN A 107 -23.60 12.16 15.72
C GLN A 107 -24.19 11.96 14.33
N VAL A 108 -23.34 11.92 13.33
CA VAL A 108 -23.70 11.67 11.93
C VAL A 108 -23.40 10.22 11.59
N THR A 109 -24.36 9.55 10.97
CA THR A 109 -24.28 8.14 10.57
C THR A 109 -24.10 8.02 9.06
N PHE A 110 -23.12 7.21 8.66
CA PHE A 110 -22.80 6.84 7.29
C PHE A 110 -23.15 5.37 7.09
N THR A 111 -23.97 5.06 6.09
CA THR A 111 -24.43 3.69 5.81
C THR A 111 -24.01 3.27 4.40
N PHE A 112 -23.43 2.08 4.27
CA PHE A 112 -23.08 1.47 2.99
C PHE A 112 -23.21 -0.05 3.09
N GLY A 113 -23.89 -0.67 2.13
CA GLY A 113 -24.05 -2.14 2.08
C GLY A 113 -24.70 -2.75 3.32
N GLY A 114 -25.55 -2.01 4.04
CA GLY A 114 -26.18 -2.43 5.30
C GLY A 114 -25.36 -2.13 6.56
N GLN A 115 -24.05 -1.88 6.42
CA GLN A 115 -23.16 -1.54 7.53
C GLN A 115 -23.20 -0.04 7.85
N LYS A 116 -22.91 0.31 9.10
CA LYS A 116 -22.97 1.69 9.62
C LYS A 116 -21.66 2.10 10.28
N ALA A 117 -21.23 3.33 10.03
CA ALA A 117 -20.17 4.02 10.75
C ALA A 117 -20.64 5.40 11.20
N THR A 118 -20.10 5.92 12.29
CA THR A 118 -20.54 7.19 12.88
C THR A 118 -19.39 8.14 13.13
N TYR A 119 -19.63 9.44 13.01
CA TYR A 119 -18.68 10.48 13.41
C TYR A 119 -19.39 11.65 14.08
N VAL A 120 -18.74 12.28 15.06
CA VAL A 120 -19.28 13.43 15.79
C VAL A 120 -18.76 14.72 15.17
N PHE A 121 -19.68 15.54 14.65
CA PHE A 121 -19.39 16.88 14.15
C PHE A 121 -19.81 17.92 15.16
N THR A 122 -19.10 19.05 15.19
CA THR A 122 -19.42 20.15 16.13
C THR A 122 -19.98 21.34 15.37
N VAL A 123 -21.17 21.80 15.75
CA VAL A 123 -21.77 23.04 15.24
C VAL A 123 -21.66 24.13 16.31
N ALA A 124 -21.01 25.24 15.99
CA ALA A 124 -20.85 26.38 16.89
C ALA A 124 -22.21 26.93 17.36
N ALA A 125 -22.22 27.56 18.53
CA ALA A 125 -23.40 28.23 19.06
C ALA A 125 -23.92 29.30 18.08
N LYS A 126 -25.24 29.50 18.05
CA LYS A 126 -25.87 30.57 17.26
C LYS A 126 -25.33 31.93 17.75
N PRO A 127 -24.82 32.81 16.86
CA PRO A 127 -24.36 34.12 17.28
C PRO A 127 -25.54 34.93 17.86
N SER A 128 -25.40 35.41 19.11
CA SER A 128 -26.38 36.29 19.75
C SER A 128 -26.23 37.71 19.19
N SER A 129 -27.29 38.26 18.60
CA SER A 129 -27.33 39.66 18.20
C SER A 129 -27.54 40.56 19.43
N GLY A 130 -26.56 41.42 19.75
CA GLY A 130 -26.77 42.53 20.69
C GLY A 130 -25.52 43.32 21.11
N GLY A 131 -25.29 44.50 20.51
CA GLY A 131 -25.06 45.77 21.23
C GLY A 131 -23.67 46.17 21.77
N SER A 132 -22.91 46.89 20.94
CA SER A 132 -22.01 48.07 21.17
C SER A 132 -21.51 48.47 22.58
N SER A 133 -20.19 48.74 22.72
CA SER A 133 -19.58 50.10 22.88
C SER A 133 -18.24 50.17 23.66
N SER A 134 -17.26 50.84 23.02
CA SER A 134 -16.21 51.75 23.55
C SER A 134 -14.98 51.26 24.35
N GLY A 135 -13.79 51.57 23.80
CA GLY A 135 -12.85 52.47 24.52
C GLY A 135 -11.41 52.00 24.81
N GLY A 136 -10.45 52.44 23.97
CA GLY A 136 -9.25 53.15 24.47
C GLY A 136 -7.94 52.40 24.83
N SER A 137 -6.93 52.61 23.97
CA SER A 137 -5.51 52.90 24.28
C SER A 137 -4.51 51.77 24.59
N ARG A 138 -3.47 51.71 23.72
CA ARG A 138 -2.13 51.12 23.97
C ARG A 138 -1.39 51.95 25.03
N PRO A 139 -0.41 51.37 25.74
CA PRO A 139 0.97 51.56 25.30
C PRO A 139 1.88 50.31 25.36
N SER A 140 2.92 50.43 24.55
CA SER A 140 4.20 49.71 24.49
C SER A 140 4.77 49.18 25.81
N GLY A 141 5.33 47.97 25.77
CA GLY A 141 6.31 47.45 26.73
C GLY A 141 6.96 46.18 26.18
N GLY A 142 8.23 46.28 25.76
CA GLY A 142 9.01 45.15 25.27
C GLY A 142 9.43 44.17 26.37
N SER A 143 9.61 42.90 26.01
CA SER A 143 10.50 42.00 26.74
C SER A 143 11.02 40.93 25.77
N SER A 144 12.31 41.04 25.49
CA SER A 144 13.12 40.08 24.74
C SER A 144 13.43 38.90 25.67
N GLY A 145 12.71 37.79 25.49
CA GLY A 145 13.05 36.49 26.06
C GLY A 145 13.43 35.54 24.92
N GLY A 146 14.74 35.40 24.65
CA GLY A 146 15.26 34.42 23.70
C GLY A 146 14.93 33.01 24.19
N SER A 147 13.92 32.40 23.59
CA SER A 147 13.58 30.99 23.79
C SER A 147 14.62 30.15 23.06
N SER A 148 15.54 29.54 23.80
CA SER A 148 16.38 28.46 23.28
C SER A 148 15.46 27.30 22.94
N TYR A 149 15.13 27.11 21.66
CA TYR A 149 14.51 25.89 21.19
C TYR A 149 15.52 24.75 21.40
N THR A 150 15.33 23.96 22.45
CA THR A 150 15.91 22.62 22.49
C THR A 150 15.16 21.82 21.44
N VAL A 151 15.81 21.50 20.33
CA VAL A 151 15.26 20.53 19.38
C VAL A 151 15.31 19.20 20.12
N THR A 152 14.14 18.66 20.46
CA THR A 152 14.00 17.35 21.07
C THR A 152 14.15 16.30 19.95
N ASP A 153 14.85 15.21 20.22
CA ASP A 153 14.89 14.04 19.32
C ASP A 153 13.64 13.14 19.54
N GLU A 154 12.54 13.71 20.06
CA GLU A 154 11.32 12.96 20.35
C GLU A 154 10.46 12.82 19.09
N PRO A 155 9.87 11.63 18.86
CA PRO A 155 8.95 11.45 17.75
C PRO A 155 7.65 12.24 17.96
N THR A 156 6.92 12.45 16.86
CA THR A 156 5.57 13.02 16.90
C THR A 156 4.52 12.01 16.46
N VAL A 157 3.35 12.08 17.09
CA VAL A 157 2.14 11.33 16.71
C VAL A 157 0.99 12.32 16.65
N ASP A 158 0.29 12.38 15.52
CA ASP A 158 -0.77 13.38 15.25
C ASP A 158 -0.29 14.84 15.46
N GLY A 159 0.96 15.13 15.11
CA GLY A 159 1.58 16.46 15.23
C GLY A 159 1.92 16.88 16.66
N LYS A 160 1.89 15.95 17.62
CA LYS A 160 2.30 16.20 19.02
C LYS A 160 3.55 15.40 19.35
N GLU A 161 4.57 16.06 19.89
CA GLU A 161 5.75 15.39 20.46
C GLU A 161 5.35 14.47 21.60
N LYS A 162 5.94 13.28 21.63
CA LYS A 162 5.70 12.26 22.66
C LYS A 162 6.97 11.50 22.97
N SER A 163 7.14 11.17 24.24
CA SER A 163 8.12 10.17 24.66
C SER A 163 7.81 8.80 24.04
N TRP A 164 8.84 7.99 23.78
CA TRP A 164 8.66 6.61 23.31
C TRP A 164 7.79 5.76 24.24
N THR A 165 7.81 6.06 25.54
CA THR A 165 6.96 5.36 26.52
C THR A 165 5.48 5.66 26.29
N ASP A 166 5.13 6.91 25.96
CA ASP A 166 3.74 7.28 25.70
C ASP A 166 3.28 6.83 24.31
N VAL A 167 4.19 6.82 23.32
CA VAL A 167 3.93 6.20 22.02
C VAL A 167 3.56 4.72 22.17
N ALA A 168 4.33 3.94 22.95
CA ALA A 168 4.03 2.54 23.19
C ALA A 168 2.64 2.35 23.84
N LYS A 169 2.30 3.15 24.86
CA LYS A 169 0.96 3.11 25.50
C LYS A 169 -0.17 3.43 24.53
N ASP A 170 0.06 4.35 23.59
CA ASP A 170 -0.96 4.71 22.61
C ASP A 170 -1.15 3.63 21.56
N ILE A 171 -0.08 2.94 21.17
CA ILE A 171 -0.14 1.76 20.29
C ILE A 171 -0.93 0.63 20.95
N GLU A 172 -0.71 0.34 22.24
CA GLU A 172 -1.46 -0.71 22.96
C GLU A 172 -2.97 -0.43 23.05
N LYS A 173 -3.40 0.82 22.89
CA LYS A 173 -4.82 1.19 22.86
C LYS A 173 -5.42 1.09 21.45
N LEU A 174 -4.61 0.87 20.42
CA LEU A 174 -5.10 0.72 19.06
C LEU A 174 -5.87 -0.60 18.93
N PRO A 175 -7.02 -0.59 18.24
CA PRO A 175 -7.65 -1.82 17.78
C PRO A 175 -6.68 -2.61 16.88
N ALA A 176 -6.73 -3.94 16.93
CA ALA A 176 -5.94 -4.77 16.02
C ALA A 176 -6.18 -4.40 14.55
N GLY A 177 -5.10 -4.27 13.77
CA GLY A 177 -5.12 -3.87 12.36
C GLY A 177 -5.32 -2.37 12.11
N LYS A 178 -5.44 -1.51 13.14
CA LYS A 178 -5.46 -0.05 12.95
C LYS A 178 -4.08 0.49 12.62
N GLU A 179 -4.06 1.46 11.71
CA GLU A 179 -2.86 2.19 11.33
C GLU A 179 -2.58 3.39 12.25
N MET A 180 -1.32 3.55 12.64
CA MET A 180 -0.78 4.75 13.31
C MET A 180 0.38 5.30 12.49
N THR A 181 0.53 6.62 12.45
CA THR A 181 1.72 7.28 11.89
C THR A 181 2.56 7.88 13.00
N ILE A 182 3.86 7.59 12.98
CA ILE A 182 4.89 8.18 13.84
C ILE A 182 5.84 8.95 12.93
N GLU A 183 6.14 10.21 13.23
CA GLU A 183 7.14 10.99 12.50
C GLU A 183 8.38 11.14 13.39
N LEU A 184 9.54 10.72 12.90
CA LEU A 184 10.80 10.76 13.64
C LEU A 184 11.41 12.16 13.58
N ASN A 185 11.91 12.65 14.72
CA ASN A 185 12.73 13.86 14.79
C ASN A 185 14.10 13.45 15.32
N GLY A 186 15.15 13.55 14.50
CA GLY A 186 16.51 13.27 14.96
C GLY A 186 16.84 11.77 15.06
N ASP A 187 16.49 11.11 16.17
CA ASP A 187 16.80 9.69 16.40
C ASP A 187 15.91 8.79 15.51
N LYS A 188 16.56 7.87 14.80
CA LYS A 188 15.94 6.94 13.86
C LYS A 188 15.82 5.53 14.39
N LYS A 189 16.15 5.33 15.67
CA LYS A 189 16.04 4.05 16.35
C LYS A 189 14.72 3.97 17.11
N ILE A 190 13.95 2.93 16.82
CA ILE A 190 12.73 2.63 17.58
C ILE A 190 13.08 1.66 18.71
N PRO A 191 12.76 2.00 19.97
CA PRO A 191 13.03 1.12 21.11
C PRO A 191 12.25 -0.20 21.04
N ALA A 192 12.84 -1.27 21.59
CA ALA A 192 12.23 -2.60 21.63
C ALA A 192 10.83 -2.62 22.27
N ASP A 193 10.58 -1.77 23.28
CA ASP A 193 9.29 -1.74 23.96
C ASP A 193 8.16 -1.17 23.08
N VAL A 194 8.50 -0.28 22.13
CA VAL A 194 7.55 0.19 21.11
C VAL A 194 7.24 -0.95 20.15
N ILE A 195 8.26 -1.70 19.71
CA ILE A 195 8.07 -2.85 18.81
C ILE A 195 7.22 -3.95 19.48
N LYS A 196 7.44 -4.22 20.76
CA LYS A 196 6.58 -5.12 21.56
C LYS A 196 5.14 -4.62 21.61
N ALA A 197 4.92 -3.33 21.82
CA ALA A 197 3.59 -2.76 21.81
C ALA A 197 2.90 -2.93 20.44
N ILE A 198 3.63 -2.74 19.35
CA ILE A 198 3.14 -2.97 17.97
C ILE A 198 2.72 -4.43 17.79
N ALA A 199 3.57 -5.37 18.19
CA ALA A 199 3.29 -6.81 18.10
C ALA A 199 2.07 -7.20 18.94
N LYS A 200 2.04 -6.78 20.21
CA LYS A 200 0.96 -7.09 21.16
C LYS A 200 -0.40 -6.53 20.73
N ALA A 201 -0.40 -5.32 20.16
CA ALA A 201 -1.62 -4.71 19.63
C ALA A 201 -2.02 -5.28 18.26
N ASN A 202 -1.15 -6.06 17.61
CA ASN A 202 -1.28 -6.43 16.20
C ASN A 202 -1.57 -5.19 15.33
N ALA A 203 -0.80 -4.12 15.59
CA ALA A 203 -0.99 -2.83 14.94
C ALA A 203 -0.08 -2.72 13.70
N LYS A 204 -0.51 -1.93 12.73
CA LYS A 204 0.32 -1.56 11.58
C LYS A 204 0.79 -0.12 11.76
N VAL A 205 2.09 0.12 11.81
CA VAL A 205 2.64 1.44 12.11
C VAL A 205 3.46 1.95 10.94
N ASN A 206 3.09 3.11 10.42
CA ASN A 206 3.89 3.85 9.45
C ASN A 206 4.84 4.81 10.20
N VAL A 207 6.13 4.63 10.04
CA VAL A 207 7.16 5.47 10.64
C VAL A 207 7.79 6.34 9.57
N LYS A 208 7.48 7.63 9.55
CA LYS A 208 8.11 8.60 8.65
C LYS A 208 9.49 9.00 9.15
N VAL A 209 10.50 8.81 8.31
CA VAL A 209 11.88 9.24 8.56
C VAL A 209 12.09 10.64 8.02
N ASP A 210 11.57 10.92 6.83
CA ASP A 210 11.52 12.24 6.19
C ASP A 210 10.39 12.28 5.15
N ASP A 211 10.30 13.36 4.36
CA ASP A 211 9.29 13.52 3.30
C ASP A 211 9.39 12.46 2.16
N VAL A 212 10.50 11.74 2.09
CA VAL A 212 10.80 10.73 1.06
C VAL A 212 10.70 9.32 1.62
N PHE A 213 11.29 9.04 2.78
CA PHE A 213 11.39 7.70 3.33
C PHE A 213 10.46 7.51 4.53
N SER A 214 9.69 6.43 4.50
CA SER A 214 8.97 5.92 5.67
C SER A 214 9.08 4.41 5.73
N TRP A 215 8.76 3.80 6.86
CA TRP A 215 8.75 2.36 7.05
C TRP A 215 7.38 1.90 7.51
N THR A 216 6.98 0.72 7.09
CA THR A 216 5.81 0.02 7.62
C THR A 216 6.30 -1.06 8.55
N ILE A 217 5.81 -1.07 9.79
CA ILE A 217 6.03 -2.16 10.76
C ILE A 217 4.68 -2.82 11.00
N ASP A 218 4.58 -4.12 10.70
CA ASP A 218 3.36 -4.89 10.87
C ASP A 218 3.49 -5.81 12.09
N GLY A 219 2.76 -5.51 13.15
CA GLY A 219 2.79 -6.28 14.39
C GLY A 219 2.32 -7.73 14.24
N SER A 220 1.55 -8.06 13.19
CA SER A 220 1.13 -9.44 12.93
C SER A 220 2.29 -10.38 12.60
N GLU A 221 3.38 -9.83 12.07
CA GLU A 221 4.55 -10.57 11.61
C GLU A 221 5.65 -10.66 12.69
N ILE A 222 5.41 -10.09 13.88
CA ILE A 222 6.42 -9.96 14.94
C ILE A 222 6.08 -10.88 16.11
N ASN A 223 7.06 -11.72 16.50
CA ASN A 223 6.98 -12.41 17.78
C ASN A 223 7.33 -11.45 18.93
N GLU A 224 6.35 -11.12 19.78
CA GLU A 224 6.51 -10.19 20.90
C GLU A 224 7.73 -10.51 21.79
N LYS A 225 8.05 -11.80 21.99
CA LYS A 225 9.18 -12.23 22.84
C LYS A 225 10.55 -11.93 22.24
N ASP A 226 10.63 -11.84 20.92
CA ASP A 226 11.87 -11.65 20.17
C ASP A 226 12.05 -10.20 19.69
N ALA A 227 11.06 -9.33 19.95
CA ALA A 227 11.05 -7.93 19.55
C ALA A 227 12.28 -7.18 20.09
N LYS A 228 13.02 -6.57 19.16
CA LYS A 228 14.25 -5.81 19.40
C LYS A 228 14.08 -4.37 18.95
N ALA A 229 15.01 -3.51 19.37
CA ALA A 229 15.08 -2.17 18.82
C ALA A 229 15.45 -2.23 17.33
N ILE A 230 14.85 -1.35 16.54
CA ILE A 230 15.00 -1.30 15.09
C ILE A 230 15.70 0.00 14.71
N ASP A 231 16.71 -0.08 13.84
CA ASP A 231 17.36 1.10 13.26
C ASP A 231 16.78 1.37 11.86
N LEU A 232 15.97 2.42 11.74
CA LEU A 232 15.30 2.81 10.51
C LEU A 232 16.11 3.84 9.71
N THR A 233 17.41 3.97 9.99
CA THR A 233 18.27 4.94 9.33
C THR A 233 18.39 4.66 7.83
N VAL A 234 17.82 5.58 7.06
CA VAL A 234 18.04 5.72 5.61
C VAL A 234 18.84 6.99 5.36
N ALA A 235 19.99 6.86 4.69
CA ALA A 235 20.83 7.99 4.31
C ALA A 235 20.92 8.10 2.78
N LYS A 236 20.57 9.25 2.20
CA LYS A 236 20.74 9.49 0.76
C LYS A 236 22.23 9.51 0.42
N VAL A 237 22.63 8.72 -0.57
CA VAL A 237 24.03 8.62 -1.04
C VAL A 237 24.04 8.50 -2.57
N SER A 238 25.18 8.81 -3.20
CA SER A 238 25.37 8.54 -4.62
C SER A 238 25.95 7.14 -4.83
N VAL A 239 25.30 6.33 -5.67
CA VAL A 239 25.74 4.98 -6.01
C VAL A 239 26.00 4.88 -7.50
N SER A 240 27.19 4.43 -7.89
CA SER A 240 27.60 4.24 -9.29
C SER A 240 27.07 2.92 -9.88
N GLY A 241 27.13 2.79 -11.22
CA GLY A 241 26.83 1.54 -11.94
C GLY A 241 25.40 1.43 -12.48
N THR A 242 24.62 2.51 -12.42
CA THR A 242 23.20 2.53 -12.79
C THR A 242 22.94 2.56 -14.30
N SER A 243 23.95 2.90 -15.11
CA SER A 243 23.81 3.07 -16.57
C SER A 243 23.49 1.78 -17.33
N ALA A 244 23.79 0.62 -16.74
CA ALA A 244 23.48 -0.69 -17.32
C ALA A 244 22.07 -1.18 -16.97
N LEU A 245 21.37 -0.49 -16.07
CA LEU A 245 20.03 -0.88 -15.61
C LEU A 245 18.95 -0.22 -16.48
N ARG A 246 17.80 -0.89 -16.56
CA ARG A 246 16.62 -0.37 -17.25
C ARG A 246 16.00 0.79 -16.47
N GLY A 247 15.41 1.75 -17.19
CA GLY A 247 14.68 2.87 -16.59
C GLY A 247 15.55 4.07 -16.25
N ALA A 248 15.05 4.94 -15.37
CA ALA A 248 15.71 6.15 -14.94
C ALA A 248 16.02 6.10 -13.45
N LEU A 249 17.14 6.68 -13.03
CA LEU A 249 17.49 6.76 -11.60
C LEU A 249 16.42 7.55 -10.84
N GLY A 250 15.78 6.91 -9.87
CA GLY A 250 14.82 7.54 -8.95
C GLY A 250 15.51 8.11 -7.73
N THR A 251 16.20 7.24 -6.98
CA THR A 251 16.95 7.62 -5.77
C THR A 251 18.06 6.60 -5.48
N SER A 252 18.95 6.96 -4.57
CA SER A 252 19.99 6.08 -4.04
C SER A 252 20.20 6.36 -2.56
N PHE A 253 20.36 5.31 -1.78
CA PHE A 253 20.43 5.40 -0.33
C PHE A 253 21.26 4.28 0.28
N LYS A 254 21.62 4.46 1.54
CA LYS A 254 22.34 3.49 2.35
C LYS A 254 21.51 3.15 3.58
N LEU A 255 21.41 1.86 3.85
CA LEU A 255 20.81 1.32 5.08
C LEU A 255 21.91 0.88 6.03
N ASN A 256 21.71 1.12 7.33
CA ASN A 256 22.54 0.55 8.39
C ASN A 256 22.19 -0.92 8.69
N GLY A 257 21.12 -1.43 8.07
CA GLY A 257 20.50 -2.70 8.38
C GLY A 257 19.32 -2.49 9.32
N THR A 258 18.17 -3.02 8.96
CA THR A 258 16.99 -3.16 9.82
C THR A 258 16.70 -4.66 10.01
N ASN A 259 15.92 -5.03 11.01
CA ASN A 259 15.40 -6.40 11.08
C ASN A 259 14.37 -6.62 9.95
N ALA A 260 14.10 -7.87 9.60
CA ALA A 260 13.19 -8.24 8.50
C ALA A 260 11.70 -7.97 8.79
N GLU A 261 11.40 -7.29 9.89
CA GLU A 261 10.05 -7.04 10.40
C GLU A 261 9.50 -5.68 9.96
N SER A 262 10.17 -5.02 9.00
CA SER A 262 9.80 -3.69 8.52
C SER A 262 9.98 -3.58 7.01
N GLU A 263 9.01 -2.98 6.32
CA GLU A 263 9.05 -2.73 4.89
C GLU A 263 9.35 -1.25 4.60
N LEU A 264 10.22 -0.97 3.64
CA LEU A 264 10.55 0.41 3.25
C LEU A 264 9.47 0.96 2.31
N ASN A 265 9.11 2.22 2.53
CA ASN A 265 8.27 3.00 1.64
C ASN A 265 9.05 4.22 1.14
N ILE A 266 8.86 4.56 -0.14
CA ILE A 266 9.54 5.68 -0.79
C ILE A 266 8.52 6.55 -1.52
N LYS A 267 8.54 7.85 -1.23
CA LYS A 267 7.75 8.87 -1.92
C LYS A 267 8.51 9.39 -3.14
N PHE A 268 7.90 9.22 -4.30
CA PHE A 268 8.27 9.85 -5.56
C PHE A 268 7.23 10.91 -5.97
N LYS A 269 7.52 11.63 -7.06
CA LYS A 269 6.52 12.49 -7.70
C LYS A 269 5.41 11.64 -8.30
N SER A 270 4.16 12.11 -8.22
CA SER A 270 2.99 11.43 -8.82
C SER A 270 3.09 11.23 -10.33
N THR A 271 3.95 11.97 -11.04
CA THR A 271 4.27 11.74 -12.46
C THR A 271 4.92 10.38 -12.73
N HIS A 272 5.36 9.66 -11.70
CA HIS A 272 5.87 8.29 -11.81
C HIS A 272 4.82 7.22 -11.51
N ALA A 273 3.56 7.60 -11.28
CA ALA A 273 2.46 6.66 -11.07
C ALA A 273 2.39 5.61 -12.19
N GLY A 274 2.16 4.35 -11.81
CA GLY A 274 2.08 3.21 -12.72
C GLY A 274 3.44 2.61 -13.10
N LYS A 275 4.56 3.31 -12.88
CA LYS A 275 5.91 2.74 -13.05
C LYS A 275 6.26 1.82 -11.89
N PHE A 276 7.24 0.95 -12.10
CA PHE A 276 7.90 0.20 -11.04
C PHE A 276 9.05 0.99 -10.45
N ALA A 277 9.18 0.91 -9.13
CA ALA A 277 10.38 1.21 -8.38
C ALA A 277 11.17 -0.10 -8.22
N ASN A 278 12.11 -0.37 -9.11
CA ASN A 278 12.97 -1.55 -9.06
C ASN A 278 14.19 -1.26 -8.17
N VAL A 279 14.35 -2.04 -7.11
CA VAL A 279 15.39 -1.85 -6.09
C VAL A 279 16.54 -2.80 -6.33
N PHE A 280 17.74 -2.24 -6.32
CA PHE A 280 18.99 -2.95 -6.49
C PHE A 280 19.90 -2.68 -5.30
N LYS A 281 20.54 -3.73 -4.77
CA LYS A 281 21.61 -3.63 -3.78
C LYS A 281 22.97 -3.72 -4.45
N LYS A 282 23.91 -2.92 -3.99
CA LYS A 282 25.31 -3.02 -4.42
C LYS A 282 26.02 -4.15 -3.66
N VAL A 283 26.44 -5.16 -4.39
CA VAL A 283 27.20 -6.32 -3.90
C VAL A 283 28.44 -6.49 -4.79
N ASP A 284 29.62 -6.43 -4.19
CA ASP A 284 30.91 -6.57 -4.89
C ASP A 284 31.05 -5.70 -6.15
N GLY A 285 30.58 -4.45 -6.06
CA GLY A 285 30.63 -3.47 -7.15
C GLY A 285 29.55 -3.65 -8.23
N LYS A 286 28.69 -4.66 -8.12
CA LYS A 286 27.56 -4.90 -9.03
C LYS A 286 26.25 -4.55 -8.36
N LEU A 287 25.28 -4.11 -9.16
CA LEU A 287 23.90 -3.88 -8.70
C LEU A 287 23.10 -5.16 -8.95
N VAL A 288 22.62 -5.75 -7.86
CA VAL A 288 21.82 -6.99 -7.85
C VAL A 288 20.38 -6.63 -7.49
N PHE A 289 19.42 -7.10 -8.29
CA PHE A 289 18.00 -6.88 -8.02
C PHE A 289 17.63 -7.49 -6.66
N VAL A 290 16.85 -6.77 -5.87
CA VAL A 290 16.36 -7.23 -4.56
C VAL A 290 14.85 -7.32 -4.56
N ASP A 291 14.19 -6.22 -4.88
CA ASP A 291 12.74 -6.14 -4.79
C ASP A 291 12.18 -5.07 -5.73
N ASN A 292 10.87 -5.06 -5.94
CA ASN A 292 10.19 -4.02 -6.67
C ASN A 292 8.77 -3.82 -6.20
N VAL A 293 8.27 -2.59 -6.38
CA VAL A 293 6.85 -2.31 -6.20
C VAL A 293 6.36 -1.33 -7.26
N LYS A 294 5.08 -1.41 -7.58
CA LYS A 294 4.42 -0.46 -8.47
C LYS A 294 4.08 0.82 -7.72
N ILE A 295 4.42 1.96 -8.32
CA ILE A 295 4.17 3.28 -7.76
C ILE A 295 2.69 3.62 -7.93
N ASP A 296 2.04 3.98 -6.83
CA ASP A 296 0.62 4.34 -6.83
C ASP A 296 0.35 5.71 -7.49
N LYS A 297 -0.93 6.06 -7.60
CA LYS A 297 -1.39 7.33 -8.20
C LYS A 297 -0.84 8.58 -7.51
N ASP A 298 -0.44 8.49 -6.24
CA ASP A 298 0.05 9.60 -5.45
C ASP A 298 1.58 9.66 -5.46
N GLY A 299 2.25 8.70 -6.10
CA GLY A 299 3.70 8.61 -6.18
C GLY A 299 4.33 7.78 -5.05
N ASN A 300 3.57 7.01 -4.28
CA ASN A 300 4.14 6.17 -3.22
C ASN A 300 4.54 4.79 -3.78
N ALA A 301 5.75 4.36 -3.45
CA ALA A 301 6.22 2.98 -3.56
C ALA A 301 6.19 2.39 -2.14
N VAL A 302 5.27 1.47 -1.85
CA VAL A 302 4.98 1.00 -0.48
C VAL A 302 5.24 -0.50 -0.37
N GLY A 303 5.89 -0.94 0.70
CA GLY A 303 6.07 -2.37 0.96
C GLY A 303 7.30 -2.98 0.28
N LEU A 304 8.42 -2.26 0.22
CA LEU A 304 9.67 -2.83 -0.27
C LEU A 304 10.32 -3.67 0.84
N ASP A 305 10.47 -4.97 0.61
CA ASP A 305 11.10 -5.90 1.54
C ASP A 305 12.63 -5.82 1.41
N ILE A 306 13.21 -4.78 2.02
CA ILE A 306 14.65 -4.58 2.07
C ILE A 306 15.11 -4.27 3.49
N SER A 307 15.93 -5.15 4.05
CA SER A 307 16.37 -5.03 5.44
C SER A 307 17.88 -5.05 5.62
N GLU A 308 18.63 -5.60 4.67
CA GLU A 308 20.06 -5.76 4.83
C GLU A 308 20.83 -4.44 4.84
N LYS A 309 21.95 -4.40 5.57
CA LYS A 309 22.90 -3.29 5.50
C LYS A 309 23.51 -3.20 4.10
N GLY A 310 23.58 -2.00 3.54
CA GLY A 310 24.21 -1.80 2.23
C GLY A 310 23.82 -0.52 1.52
N GLU A 311 24.37 -0.34 0.33
CA GLU A 311 24.02 0.71 -0.61
C GLU A 311 22.98 0.18 -1.61
N TYR A 312 21.97 0.99 -1.87
CA TYR A 312 20.82 0.65 -2.70
C TYR A 312 20.56 1.74 -3.75
N VAL A 313 20.02 1.30 -4.88
CA VAL A 313 19.56 2.13 -5.99
C VAL A 313 18.12 1.77 -6.31
N VAL A 314 17.30 2.78 -6.60
CA VAL A 314 15.96 2.58 -7.15
C VAL A 314 15.91 3.09 -8.58
N MET A 315 15.61 2.20 -9.51
CA MET A 315 15.39 2.50 -10.92
C MET A 315 13.89 2.55 -11.20
N LEU A 316 13.43 3.64 -11.81
CA LEU A 316 12.04 3.87 -12.17
C LEU A 316 11.80 3.50 -13.64
N GLY A 317 10.88 2.59 -13.91
CA GLY A 317 10.61 2.12 -15.28
C GLY A 317 9.22 1.53 -15.47
N GLU A 318 8.81 1.35 -16.73
CA GLU A 318 7.51 0.74 -17.08
C GLU A 318 7.44 -0.77 -16.76
N PHE A 319 8.60 -1.37 -16.50
CA PHE A 319 8.74 -2.81 -16.37
C PHE A 319 9.40 -3.19 -15.06
N SER A 320 8.92 -4.29 -14.50
CA SER A 320 9.50 -4.95 -13.34
C SER A 320 10.79 -5.67 -13.73
N ASP A 321 11.86 -5.46 -12.95
CA ASP A 321 13.14 -6.17 -13.12
C ASP A 321 13.18 -7.49 -12.35
N ARG A 322 12.06 -7.92 -11.73
CA ARG A 322 11.95 -9.21 -11.05
C ARG A 322 12.10 -10.35 -12.03
N ALA A 323 13.06 -11.24 -11.77
CA ALA A 323 13.26 -12.45 -12.55
C ALA A 323 11.98 -13.30 -12.57
N GLY A 324 11.54 -13.67 -13.76
CA GLY A 324 10.36 -14.48 -14.01
C GLY A 324 9.04 -13.71 -14.16
N ASP A 325 8.98 -12.41 -13.85
CA ASP A 325 7.75 -11.59 -13.96
C ASP A 325 7.41 -11.25 -15.43
N MET A 326 6.87 -12.26 -16.13
CA MET A 326 6.57 -12.21 -17.56
C MET A 326 5.31 -11.41 -17.87
N ASN A 327 4.34 -11.41 -16.95
CA ASN A 327 3.09 -10.68 -17.14
C ASN A 327 3.20 -9.20 -16.74
N ASN A 328 4.34 -8.79 -16.14
CA ASN A 328 4.67 -7.43 -15.72
C ASN A 328 3.72 -6.88 -14.64
N ASP A 329 3.24 -7.72 -13.73
CA ASP A 329 2.40 -7.31 -12.60
C ASP A 329 3.19 -7.03 -11.32
N GLY A 330 4.49 -7.32 -11.30
CA GLY A 330 5.40 -7.11 -10.18
C GLY A 330 5.52 -8.31 -9.25
N ILE A 331 4.69 -9.34 -9.41
CA ILE A 331 4.51 -10.45 -8.47
C ILE A 331 4.87 -11.75 -9.16
N LEU A 332 5.92 -12.43 -8.71
CA LEU A 332 6.30 -13.72 -9.26
C LEU A 332 5.30 -14.82 -8.84
N ASN A 333 4.50 -15.32 -9.78
CA ASN A 333 3.53 -16.37 -9.50
C ASN A 333 3.20 -17.24 -10.72
N ALA A 334 2.22 -18.15 -10.59
CA ALA A 334 1.84 -19.07 -11.67
C ALA A 334 1.28 -18.37 -12.93
N LYS A 335 0.79 -17.12 -12.83
CA LYS A 335 0.35 -16.33 -13.97
C LYS A 335 1.51 -15.96 -14.90
N ASP A 336 2.71 -15.81 -14.36
CA ASP A 336 3.91 -15.55 -15.17
C ASP A 336 4.32 -16.78 -15.97
N ALA A 337 4.30 -17.95 -15.31
CA ALA A 337 4.56 -19.22 -15.99
C ALA A 337 3.55 -19.42 -17.14
N LEU A 338 2.27 -19.11 -16.89
CA LEU A 338 1.25 -19.12 -17.94
C LEU A 338 1.55 -18.12 -19.06
N ALA A 339 2.00 -16.90 -18.74
CA ALA A 339 2.37 -15.90 -19.73
C ALA A 339 3.56 -16.35 -20.59
N VAL A 340 4.56 -17.03 -20.00
CA VAL A 340 5.67 -17.65 -20.76
C VAL A 340 5.15 -18.72 -21.71
N LEU A 341 4.27 -19.61 -21.24
CA LEU A 341 3.71 -20.68 -22.07
C LEU A 341 2.90 -20.11 -23.24
N LYS A 342 2.07 -19.09 -22.99
CA LYS A 342 1.31 -18.39 -24.04
C LYS A 342 2.21 -17.69 -25.08
N ASP A 343 3.29 -17.04 -24.64
CA ASP A 343 4.29 -16.42 -25.55
C ASP A 343 4.98 -17.48 -26.41
N SER A 344 5.43 -18.56 -25.78
CA SER A 344 6.10 -19.67 -26.47
C SER A 344 5.19 -20.37 -27.51
N ALA A 345 3.90 -20.50 -27.19
CA ALA A 345 2.87 -21.04 -28.07
C ALA A 345 2.36 -20.04 -29.11
N LYS A 346 2.84 -18.78 -29.09
CA LYS A 346 2.41 -17.67 -29.95
C LYS A 346 0.92 -17.34 -29.83
N LEU A 347 0.33 -17.61 -28.67
CA LEU A 347 -1.06 -17.30 -28.36
C LEU A 347 -1.21 -15.84 -27.90
N GLU A 348 -0.25 -15.34 -27.13
CA GLU A 348 -0.25 -13.99 -26.58
C GLU A 348 1.21 -13.55 -26.39
N LYS A 349 1.55 -12.32 -26.78
CA LYS A 349 2.91 -11.81 -26.60
C LYS A 349 3.15 -11.47 -25.12
N GLY A 350 4.27 -11.93 -24.57
CA GLY A 350 4.69 -11.58 -23.22
C GLY A 350 4.83 -10.08 -22.99
N ALA A 351 4.37 -9.59 -21.84
CA ALA A 351 4.48 -8.19 -21.47
C ALA A 351 5.92 -7.81 -21.13
N ASN A 352 6.67 -8.71 -20.48
CA ASN A 352 8.06 -8.47 -20.07
C ASN A 352 8.96 -9.68 -20.37
N PRO A 353 9.27 -9.93 -21.67
CA PRO A 353 10.04 -11.10 -22.09
C PRO A 353 11.52 -11.06 -21.71
N LEU A 354 12.03 -9.94 -21.18
CA LEU A 354 13.45 -9.79 -20.83
C LEU A 354 13.84 -10.49 -19.53
N VAL A 355 12.87 -10.77 -18.66
CA VAL A 355 13.12 -11.36 -17.34
C VAL A 355 12.76 -12.85 -17.27
N SER A 356 12.33 -13.46 -18.37
CA SER A 356 11.68 -14.78 -18.36
C SER A 356 12.44 -15.90 -19.05
N ASP A 357 13.66 -15.65 -19.55
CA ASP A 357 14.63 -16.71 -19.89
C ASP A 357 15.49 -16.97 -18.64
N LEU A 358 15.08 -17.94 -17.83
CA LEU A 358 15.64 -18.19 -16.51
C LEU A 358 16.71 -19.29 -16.51
N ASN A 359 16.73 -20.14 -17.54
CA ASN A 359 17.78 -21.13 -17.71
C ASN A 359 18.94 -20.64 -18.59
N GLY A 360 18.79 -19.49 -19.27
CA GLY A 360 19.81 -18.86 -20.10
C GLY A 360 20.07 -19.60 -21.41
N ASP A 361 19.13 -20.43 -21.87
CA ASP A 361 19.26 -21.19 -23.13
C ASP A 361 18.87 -20.36 -24.36
N GLY A 362 18.43 -19.11 -24.16
CA GLY A 362 18.02 -18.18 -25.21
C GLY A 362 16.58 -18.35 -25.66
N TYR A 363 15.83 -19.31 -25.11
CA TYR A 363 14.45 -19.61 -25.50
C TYR A 363 13.51 -19.57 -24.31
N ARG A 364 12.54 -18.65 -24.32
CA ARG A 364 11.41 -18.67 -23.37
C ARG A 364 10.46 -19.82 -23.66
N ASN A 365 10.47 -20.84 -22.83
CA ASN A 365 9.68 -22.05 -23.05
C ASN A 365 9.20 -22.70 -21.74
N ALA A 366 8.68 -23.92 -21.83
CA ALA A 366 8.14 -24.65 -20.69
C ALA A 366 9.18 -24.91 -19.57
N LYS A 367 10.48 -24.91 -19.89
CA LYS A 367 11.55 -25.01 -18.88
C LYS A 367 11.60 -23.76 -18.00
N ASP A 368 11.48 -22.56 -18.58
CA ASP A 368 11.45 -21.32 -17.80
C ASP A 368 10.17 -21.20 -16.99
N ALA A 369 9.04 -21.57 -17.58
CA ALA A 369 7.77 -21.66 -16.86
C ALA A 369 7.87 -22.60 -15.64
N LEU A 370 8.58 -23.72 -15.76
CA LEU A 370 8.85 -24.61 -14.63
C LEU A 370 9.74 -23.96 -13.57
N ILE A 371 10.77 -23.20 -13.97
CA ILE A 371 11.62 -22.46 -13.01
C ILE A 371 10.79 -21.41 -12.28
N ILE A 372 9.95 -20.64 -12.98
CA ILE A 372 9.02 -19.67 -12.37
C ILE A 372 8.14 -20.35 -11.32
N LEU A 373 7.53 -21.50 -11.64
CA LEU A 373 6.70 -22.23 -10.69
C LEU A 373 7.47 -22.72 -9.47
N LYS A 374 8.73 -23.16 -9.65
CA LYS A 374 9.60 -23.56 -8.54
C LYS A 374 9.99 -22.37 -7.66
N MET A 375 10.35 -21.24 -8.25
CA MET A 375 10.64 -20.00 -7.52
C MET A 375 9.42 -19.53 -6.73
N ALA A 376 8.25 -19.48 -7.36
CA ALA A 376 6.99 -19.08 -6.72
C ALA A 376 6.55 -20.00 -5.57
N ALA A 377 6.95 -21.28 -5.62
CA ALA A 377 6.71 -22.26 -4.57
C ALA A 377 7.83 -22.33 -3.50
N GLY A 378 8.88 -21.51 -3.62
CA GLY A 378 10.02 -21.52 -2.69
C GLY A 378 10.88 -22.80 -2.77
N LEU A 379 10.95 -23.43 -3.93
CA LEU A 379 11.69 -24.70 -4.14
C LEU A 379 13.11 -24.50 -4.69
N LEU A 380 13.61 -23.26 -4.73
CA LEU A 380 14.92 -22.89 -5.29
C LEU A 380 15.73 -22.04 -4.32
#